data_AF-A0A363TZV1-F1
#
_entry.id   AF-A0A363TZV1-F1
#
_cell.length_a   1.000
_cell.length_b   1.000
_cell.length_c   1.000
_cell.angle_alpha   90.00
_cell.angle_beta   90.00
_cell.angle_gamma   90.00
#
_symmetry.space_group_name_H-M   'P 1'
#
loop_
_entity.id
_entity.type
_entity.pdbx_description
1 polymer ?
#
loop_
_entity_poly.entity_id
_entity_poly.type
_entity_poly.pdbx_seq_one_letter_code
_entity_poly.pdbx_strand_id
1 'polypeptide(L)'
;MPLSRMTCPTCGAELTYHSPKNAAGKRACPYEGLAYADLRAGHDQIYFGKWRKMDAGPPDVLRAYNQIGRHLSAIGRALGDKDLPAARHDLAKAHEAYLLGDPRQDTRDTLRFMDHALSYMHRVIDDLLHEMGLPPHTPMDFAEWYDVAEVPFRDEW
;
A
#
# COMPACT_ATOMS: atom_id res chain seq x y z
N MET A 1 -18.00 2.25 18.97
CA MET A 1 -18.05 3.57 18.30
C MET A 1 -17.50 3.37 16.90
N PRO A 2 -18.17 3.80 15.81
CA PRO A 2 -17.59 3.67 14.47
C PRO A 2 -16.34 4.56 14.36
N LEU A 3 -15.25 4.01 13.85
CA LEU A 3 -14.02 4.76 13.59
C LEU A 3 -14.30 5.78 12.48
N SER A 4 -14.22 7.07 12.77
CA SER A 4 -14.27 8.09 11.72
C SER A 4 -13.01 8.01 10.85
N ARG A 5 -13.18 8.07 9.53
CA ARG A 5 -12.09 8.00 8.56
C ARG A 5 -11.77 9.39 8.02
N MET A 6 -10.49 9.68 7.78
CA MET A 6 -10.03 10.95 7.24
C MET A 6 -8.90 10.74 6.24
N THR A 7 -8.96 11.42 5.10
CA THR A 7 -7.83 11.53 4.18
C THR A 7 -6.80 12.51 4.73
N CYS A 8 -5.57 12.05 4.95
CA CYS A 8 -4.45 12.89 5.35
C CYS A 8 -4.09 13.87 4.21
N PRO A 9 -4.04 15.19 4.46
CA PRO A 9 -3.71 16.15 3.39
C PRO A 9 -2.23 16.11 2.99
N THR A 10 -1.36 15.52 3.82
CA THR A 10 0.08 15.43 3.57
C THR A 10 0.44 14.24 2.70
N CYS A 11 -0.07 13.04 3.03
CA CYS A 11 0.29 11.79 2.33
C CYS A 11 -0.86 11.15 1.55
N GLY A 12 -2.07 11.72 1.61
CA GLY A 12 -3.26 11.19 0.94
C GLY A 12 -3.87 9.91 1.55
N ALA A 13 -3.27 9.32 2.59
CA ALA A 13 -3.77 8.08 3.19
C ALA A 13 -5.08 8.29 3.96
N GLU A 14 -5.96 7.29 3.92
CA GLU A 14 -7.17 7.23 4.73
C GLU A 14 -6.84 6.63 6.11
N LEU A 15 -6.84 7.48 7.16
CA LEU A 15 -6.43 7.12 8.52
C LEU A 15 -7.65 7.00 9.47
N THR A 16 -7.51 6.23 10.55
CA THR A 16 -8.54 6.05 11.58
C THR A 16 -8.48 7.14 12.68
N TYR A 17 -9.63 7.63 13.15
CA TYR A 17 -9.72 8.78 14.06
C TYR A 17 -9.13 8.60 15.47
N HIS A 18 -8.68 7.40 15.86
CA HIS A 18 -8.10 7.15 17.19
C HIS A 18 -6.57 7.29 17.26
N SER A 19 -5.90 7.63 16.16
CA SER A 19 -4.44 7.77 16.16
C SER A 19 -3.92 8.98 16.97
N PRO A 20 -2.71 8.88 17.57
CA PRO A 20 -2.19 9.84 18.53
C PRO A 20 -1.93 11.24 17.94
N LYS A 21 -2.04 12.27 18.79
CA LYS A 21 -1.75 13.67 18.47
C LYS A 21 -0.26 13.94 18.72
N ASN A 22 0.37 14.81 17.94
CA ASN A 22 1.72 15.30 18.24
C ASN A 22 1.72 16.23 19.47
N ALA A 23 2.91 16.64 19.92
CA ALA A 23 3.10 17.54 21.07
C ALA A 23 2.36 18.90 20.94
N ALA A 24 2.00 19.30 19.72
CA ALA A 24 1.23 20.52 19.44
C ALA A 24 -0.30 20.27 19.37
N GLY A 25 -0.77 19.08 19.72
CA GLY A 25 -2.20 18.71 19.69
C GLY A 25 -2.77 18.55 18.28
N LYS A 26 -1.94 18.64 17.23
CA LYS A 26 -2.31 18.39 15.84
C LYS A 26 -2.10 16.92 15.49
N ARG A 27 -2.92 16.42 14.58
CA ARG A 27 -2.69 15.11 13.96
C ARG A 27 -1.51 15.25 13.00
N ALA A 28 -0.37 14.70 13.37
CA ALA A 28 0.76 14.61 12.46
C ALA A 28 0.51 13.48 11.46
N CYS A 29 0.89 13.70 10.21
CA CYS A 29 0.97 12.60 9.26
C CYS A 29 2.12 11.70 9.72
N PRO A 30 1.93 10.38 9.91
CA PRO A 30 3.01 9.51 10.38
C PRO A 30 4.14 9.36 9.34
N TYR A 31 3.86 9.73 8.08
CA TYR A 31 4.84 9.75 6.99
C TYR A 31 5.49 11.12 6.78
N GLU A 32 5.16 12.13 7.60
CA GLU A 32 5.71 13.47 7.46
C GLU A 32 7.24 13.46 7.58
N GLY A 33 7.92 14.09 6.61
CA GLY A 33 9.38 14.12 6.56
C GLY A 33 10.06 12.83 6.08
N LEU A 34 9.31 11.77 5.78
CA LEU A 34 9.87 10.54 5.23
C LEU A 34 10.06 10.65 3.72
N ALA A 35 11.15 10.07 3.21
CA ALA A 35 11.34 9.90 1.76
C ALA A 35 10.22 9.03 1.18
N TYR A 36 9.74 9.42 0.00
CA TYR A 36 8.61 8.77 -0.69
C TYR A 36 7.38 8.59 0.21
N ALA A 37 7.07 9.57 1.06
CA ALA A 37 5.93 9.54 2.00
C ALA A 37 4.62 9.07 1.34
N ASP A 38 4.29 9.62 0.16
CA ASP A 38 3.07 9.24 -0.57
C ASP A 38 3.09 7.80 -1.08
N LEU A 39 4.26 7.26 -1.43
CA LEU A 39 4.37 5.87 -1.87
C LEU A 39 4.22 4.92 -0.68
N ARG A 40 4.89 5.21 0.43
CA ARG A 40 4.80 4.41 1.66
C ARG A 40 3.37 4.43 2.22
N ALA A 41 2.76 5.61 2.29
CA ALA A 41 1.39 5.78 2.74
C ALA A 41 0.36 5.11 1.80
N GLY A 42 0.56 5.26 0.48
CA GLY A 42 -0.30 4.61 -0.52
C GLY A 42 -0.21 3.08 -0.46
N HIS A 43 0.99 2.54 -0.27
CA HIS A 43 1.22 1.12 -0.06
C HIS A 43 0.48 0.63 1.17
N ASP A 44 0.69 1.27 2.32
CA ASP A 44 0.12 0.84 3.60
C ASP A 44 -1.41 0.95 3.63
N GLN A 45 -1.97 1.98 2.97
CA GLN A 45 -3.42 2.08 2.81
C GLN A 45 -4.02 0.88 2.06
N ILE A 46 -3.30 0.35 1.07
CA ILE A 46 -3.72 -0.86 0.34
C ILE A 46 -3.45 -2.09 1.20
N TYR A 47 -2.28 -2.18 1.82
CA TYR A 47 -1.84 -3.30 2.66
C TYR A 47 -2.76 -3.55 3.85
N PHE A 48 -3.21 -2.50 4.53
CA PHE A 48 -4.16 -2.58 5.64
C PHE A 48 -5.63 -2.40 5.20
N GLY A 49 -5.88 -2.42 3.89
CA GLY A 49 -7.19 -2.15 3.31
C GLY A 49 -8.25 -3.21 3.65
N LYS A 50 -9.52 -2.78 3.69
CA LYS A 50 -10.66 -3.64 4.02
C LYS A 50 -10.78 -4.89 3.15
N TRP A 51 -10.29 -4.87 1.92
CA TRP A 51 -10.36 -5.98 0.97
C TRP A 51 -9.69 -7.29 1.44
N ARG A 52 -8.83 -7.22 2.47
CA ARG A 52 -8.19 -8.38 3.12
C ARG A 52 -8.99 -8.94 4.30
N LYS A 53 -10.11 -8.32 4.70
CA LYS A 53 -10.93 -8.76 5.83
C LYS A 53 -11.91 -9.86 5.41
N MET A 54 -12.29 -10.72 6.35
CA MET A 54 -13.26 -11.80 6.10
C MET A 54 -14.65 -11.29 5.67
N ASP A 55 -15.01 -10.07 6.06
CA ASP A 55 -16.27 -9.40 5.69
C ASP A 55 -16.13 -8.51 4.44
N ALA A 56 -15.03 -8.61 3.70
CA ALA A 56 -14.83 -7.86 2.46
C ALA A 56 -15.84 -8.30 1.39
N GLY A 57 -16.57 -7.33 0.84
CA GLY A 57 -17.47 -7.57 -0.28
C GLY A 57 -16.81 -7.27 -1.64
N PRO A 58 -17.45 -7.65 -2.76
CA PRO A 58 -16.97 -7.29 -4.11
C PRO A 58 -16.64 -5.80 -4.30
N PRO A 59 -17.38 -4.83 -3.73
CA PRO A 59 -17.02 -3.41 -3.83
C PRO A 59 -15.69 -3.05 -3.13
N ASP A 60 -15.33 -3.75 -2.05
CA ASP A 60 -14.08 -3.52 -1.33
C ASP A 60 -12.89 -4.01 -2.18
N VAL A 61 -13.03 -5.17 -2.81
CA VAL A 61 -12.03 -5.74 -3.72
C VAL A 61 -11.85 -4.84 -4.96
N LEU A 62 -12.93 -4.40 -5.60
CA LEU A 62 -12.86 -3.51 -6.76
C LEU A 62 -12.21 -2.16 -6.40
N ARG A 63 -12.49 -1.63 -5.20
CA ARG A 63 -11.85 -0.40 -4.71
C ARG A 63 -10.34 -0.59 -4.55
N ALA A 64 -9.92 -1.67 -3.92
CA ALA A 64 -8.51 -2.00 -3.72
C ALA A 64 -7.78 -2.22 -5.05
N TYR A 65 -8.40 -2.93 -6.00
CA TYR A 65 -7.89 -3.08 -7.36
C TYR A 65 -7.60 -1.72 -8.02
N ASN A 66 -8.56 -0.79 -7.96
CA ASN A 66 -8.37 0.55 -8.52
C ASN A 66 -7.30 1.36 -7.76
N GLN A 67 -7.14 1.14 -6.45
CA GLN A 67 -6.06 1.76 -5.67
C GLN A 67 -4.69 1.22 -6.10
N ILE A 68 -4.55 -0.09 -6.29
CA ILE A 68 -3.33 -0.74 -6.82
C ILE A 68 -2.95 -0.13 -8.17
N GLY A 69 -3.87 -0.03 -9.12
CA GLY A 69 -3.57 0.55 -10.45
C GLY A 69 -3.08 2.01 -10.39
N ARG A 70 -3.69 2.84 -9.54
CA ARG A 70 -3.21 4.21 -9.31
C ARG A 70 -1.84 4.24 -8.64
N HIS A 71 -1.58 3.31 -7.72
CA HIS A 71 -0.33 3.24 -6.99
C HIS A 71 0.83 2.75 -7.88
N LEU A 72 0.60 1.75 -8.72
CA LEU A 72 1.54 1.33 -9.78
C LEU A 72 1.96 2.50 -10.66
N SER A 73 0.99 3.32 -11.07
CA SER A 73 1.27 4.51 -11.88
C SER A 73 2.13 5.54 -11.13
N ALA A 74 1.94 5.66 -9.81
CA ALA A 74 2.74 6.56 -8.96
C ALA A 74 4.16 6.05 -8.78
N ILE A 75 4.32 4.75 -8.52
CA ILE A 75 5.63 4.09 -8.43
C ILE A 75 6.38 4.23 -9.76
N GLY A 76 5.73 3.97 -10.89
CA GLY A 76 6.35 4.14 -12.21
C GLY A 76 6.85 5.55 -12.47
N ARG A 77 6.12 6.59 -12.03
CA ARG A 77 6.59 7.98 -12.09
C ARG A 77 7.79 8.25 -11.19
N ALA A 78 7.81 7.69 -9.97
CA ALA A 78 8.92 7.85 -9.03
C ALA A 78 10.19 7.11 -9.49
N LEU A 79 10.02 5.95 -10.12
CA LEU A 79 11.11 5.18 -10.74
C LEU A 79 11.69 5.93 -11.94
N GLY A 80 10.82 6.48 -12.81
CA GLY A 80 11.22 7.32 -13.94
C GLY A 80 12.35 6.69 -14.77
N ASP A 81 13.41 7.46 -15.00
CA ASP A 81 14.59 7.06 -15.78
C ASP A 81 15.75 6.54 -14.91
N LYS A 82 15.52 6.28 -13.61
CA LYS A 82 16.56 5.76 -12.71
C LYS A 82 17.11 4.41 -13.20
N ASP A 83 18.41 4.20 -13.06
CA ASP A 83 19.05 2.92 -13.43
C ASP A 83 18.95 1.90 -12.29
N LEU A 84 17.72 1.41 -12.07
CA LEU A 84 17.40 0.40 -11.07
C LEU A 84 16.78 -0.82 -11.77
N PRO A 85 17.60 -1.73 -12.34
CA PRO A 85 17.09 -2.84 -13.15
C PRO A 85 16.23 -3.83 -12.34
N ALA A 86 16.55 -4.06 -11.06
CA ALA A 86 15.75 -4.86 -10.15
C ALA A 86 14.34 -4.25 -9.96
N ALA A 87 14.30 -2.96 -9.60
CA ALA A 87 13.06 -2.20 -9.46
C ALA A 87 12.19 -2.21 -10.73
N ARG A 88 12.81 -2.12 -11.92
CA ARG A 88 12.09 -2.20 -13.21
C ARG A 88 11.48 -3.58 -13.44
N HIS A 89 12.22 -4.64 -13.13
CA HIS A 89 11.75 -6.01 -13.23
C HIS A 89 10.58 -6.28 -12.28
N ASP A 90 10.70 -5.86 -11.02
CA ASP A 90 9.62 -6.02 -10.05
C ASP A 90 8.40 -5.15 -10.39
N LEU A 91 8.58 -3.93 -10.93
CA LEU A 91 7.46 -3.13 -11.43
C LEU A 91 6.73 -3.82 -12.59
N ALA A 92 7.45 -4.47 -13.50
CA ALA A 92 6.85 -5.24 -14.59
C ALA A 92 6.01 -6.42 -14.07
N LYS A 93 6.54 -7.17 -13.09
CA LYS A 93 5.80 -8.25 -12.42
C LYS A 93 4.58 -7.74 -11.66
N ALA A 94 4.68 -6.57 -11.03
CA ALA A 94 3.56 -5.95 -10.35
C ALA A 94 2.42 -5.62 -11.33
N HIS A 95 2.77 -5.12 -12.52
CA HIS A 95 1.81 -4.89 -13.60
C HIS A 95 1.17 -6.18 -14.13
N GLU A 96 1.97 -7.23 -14.36
CA GLU A 96 1.46 -8.53 -14.80
C GLU A 96 0.47 -9.11 -13.78
N ALA A 97 0.85 -9.14 -12.51
CA ALA A 97 -0.03 -9.60 -11.43
C ALA A 97 -1.30 -8.75 -11.32
N TYR A 98 -1.19 -7.43 -11.45
CA TYR A 98 -2.35 -6.53 -11.47
C TYR A 98 -3.33 -6.85 -12.60
N LEU A 99 -2.85 -7.13 -13.81
CA LEU A 99 -3.71 -7.47 -14.95
C LEU A 99 -4.42 -8.82 -14.75
N LEU A 100 -3.72 -9.81 -14.19
CA LEU A 100 -4.30 -11.13 -13.86
C LEU A 100 -5.30 -11.07 -12.70
N GLY A 101 -5.14 -10.09 -11.81
CA GLY A 101 -6.01 -9.85 -10.66
C GLY A 101 -7.21 -8.95 -10.95
N ASP A 102 -7.65 -8.78 -12.20
CA ASP A 102 -8.86 -7.98 -12.49
C ASP A 102 -10.12 -8.67 -11.93
N PRO A 103 -10.79 -8.08 -10.92
CA PRO A 103 -11.97 -8.69 -10.30
C PRO A 103 -13.16 -8.83 -11.26
N ARG A 104 -13.11 -8.21 -12.46
CA ARG A 104 -14.12 -8.36 -13.50
C ARG A 104 -14.01 -9.66 -14.29
N GLN A 105 -12.87 -10.36 -14.19
CA GLN A 105 -12.61 -11.59 -14.93
C GLN A 105 -13.08 -12.86 -14.17
N ASP A 106 -13.72 -12.71 -13.01
CA ASP A 106 -14.25 -13.80 -12.16
C ASP A 106 -13.26 -14.94 -11.92
N THR A 107 -12.00 -14.59 -11.62
CA THR A 107 -10.96 -15.57 -11.33
C THR A 107 -10.92 -15.87 -9.84
N ARG A 108 -10.90 -17.16 -9.48
CA ARG A 108 -10.76 -17.61 -8.08
C ARG A 108 -9.47 -17.09 -7.41
N ASP A 109 -8.48 -16.72 -8.22
CA ASP A 109 -7.17 -16.24 -7.80
C ASP A 109 -7.03 -14.70 -7.73
N THR A 110 -8.11 -13.94 -7.94
CA THR A 110 -8.08 -12.46 -7.95
C THR A 110 -7.32 -11.89 -6.75
N LEU A 111 -7.65 -12.32 -5.53
CA LEU A 111 -7.03 -11.80 -4.31
C LEU A 111 -5.54 -12.13 -4.24
N ARG A 112 -5.15 -13.35 -4.64
CA ARG A 112 -3.76 -13.80 -4.69
C ARG A 112 -2.92 -12.96 -5.66
N PHE A 113 -3.47 -12.63 -6.82
CA PHE A 113 -2.79 -11.77 -7.79
C PHE A 113 -2.71 -10.31 -7.33
N MET A 114 -3.75 -9.79 -6.68
CA MET A 114 -3.69 -8.46 -6.04
C MET A 114 -2.62 -8.40 -4.94
N ASP A 115 -2.49 -9.48 -4.15
CA ASP A 115 -1.42 -9.61 -3.15
C ASP A 115 -0.03 -9.64 -3.78
N HIS A 116 0.17 -10.43 -4.84
CA HIS A 116 1.43 -10.43 -5.59
C HIS A 116 1.77 -9.04 -6.14
N ALA A 117 0.81 -8.33 -6.72
CA ALA A 117 1.02 -6.98 -7.22
C ALA A 117 1.51 -6.07 -6.09
N LEU A 118 0.91 -6.16 -4.90
CA LEU A 118 1.33 -5.39 -3.74
C LEU A 118 2.73 -5.76 -3.25
N SER A 119 3.05 -7.06 -3.17
CA SER A 119 4.39 -7.51 -2.77
C SER A 119 5.48 -7.04 -3.73
N TYR A 120 5.23 -7.04 -5.04
CA TYR A 120 6.20 -6.50 -6.01
C TYR A 120 6.30 -4.97 -5.91
N MET A 121 5.19 -4.25 -5.76
CA MET A 121 5.22 -2.81 -5.51
C MET A 121 6.04 -2.45 -4.26
N HIS A 122 5.92 -3.24 -3.19
CA HIS A 122 6.71 -3.06 -1.98
C HIS A 122 8.21 -3.12 -2.25
N ARG A 123 8.67 -4.13 -2.99
CA ARG A 123 10.09 -4.26 -3.37
C ARG A 123 10.59 -3.09 -4.20
N VAL A 124 9.78 -2.55 -5.09
CA VAL A 124 10.15 -1.35 -5.86
C VAL A 124 10.32 -0.13 -4.94
N ILE A 125 9.47 0.01 -3.91
CA ILE A 125 9.62 1.07 -2.91
C ILE A 125 10.90 0.87 -2.09
N ASP A 126 11.22 -0.37 -1.71
CA ASP A 126 12.45 -0.70 -1.00
C ASP A 126 13.69 -0.37 -1.83
N ASP A 127 13.70 -0.70 -3.12
CA ASP A 127 14.81 -0.36 -4.03
C ASP A 127 14.98 1.17 -4.17
N LEU A 128 13.87 1.91 -4.24
CA LEU A 128 13.89 3.39 -4.27
C LEU A 128 14.45 4.00 -2.98
N LEU A 129 14.16 3.39 -1.83
CA LEU A 129 14.71 3.80 -0.52
C LEU A 129 16.18 3.41 -0.41
N HIS A 130 16.55 2.22 -0.85
CA HIS A 130 17.91 1.70 -0.84
C HIS A 130 18.86 2.57 -1.67
N GLU A 131 18.41 3.04 -2.84
CA GLU A 131 19.15 3.99 -3.68
C GLU A 131 19.48 5.31 -2.95
N MET A 132 18.66 5.69 -1.95
CA MET A 132 18.92 6.86 -1.10
C MET A 132 19.75 6.52 0.16
N GLY A 133 20.20 5.28 0.32
CA GLY A 133 20.86 4.79 1.53
C GLY A 133 19.94 4.66 2.74
N LEU A 134 18.62 4.56 2.53
CA LEU A 134 17.62 4.45 3.58
C LEU A 134 17.23 2.99 3.84
N PRO A 135 16.74 2.66 5.07
CA PRO A 135 16.25 1.33 5.36
C PRO A 135 14.99 0.98 4.55
N PRO A 136 14.69 -0.33 4.37
CA PRO A 136 13.44 -0.79 3.76
C PRO A 136 12.20 -0.25 4.45
N HIS A 137 11.09 -0.22 3.72
CA HIS A 137 9.82 0.17 4.28
C HIS A 137 9.22 -0.97 5.10
N THR A 138 8.95 -0.74 6.39
CA THR A 138 8.23 -1.71 7.22
C THR A 138 6.79 -1.24 7.48
N PRO A 139 5.75 -1.84 6.86
CA PRO A 139 4.36 -1.41 7.05
C PRO A 139 3.90 -1.51 8.52
N MET A 140 4.45 -2.49 9.24
CA MET A 140 4.09 -2.72 10.65
C MET A 140 4.48 -1.57 11.58
N ASP A 141 5.48 -0.76 11.22
CA ASP A 141 5.83 0.45 11.98
C ASP A 141 4.70 1.49 11.97
N PHE A 142 3.76 1.37 11.02
CA PHE A 142 2.63 2.29 10.83
C PHE A 142 1.27 1.66 11.16
N ALA A 143 1.24 0.39 11.59
CA ALA A 143 0.02 -0.38 11.80
C ALA A 143 -1.01 0.33 12.70
N GLU A 144 -0.58 1.02 13.76
CA GLU A 144 -1.47 1.74 14.69
C GLU A 144 -2.28 2.88 14.03
N TRP A 145 -1.90 3.30 12.83
CA TRP A 145 -2.57 4.37 12.07
C TRP A 145 -3.68 3.86 11.15
N TYR A 146 -3.82 2.54 11.02
CA TYR A 146 -4.79 1.88 10.14
C TYR A 146 -5.76 1.00 10.92
N ASP A 147 -6.89 0.69 10.29
CA ASP A 147 -7.84 -0.31 10.78
C ASP A 147 -7.34 -1.72 10.45
N VAL A 148 -6.21 -2.10 11.06
CA VAL A 148 -5.55 -3.38 10.84
C VAL A 148 -6.49 -4.50 11.27
N ALA A 149 -6.94 -5.30 10.31
CA ALA A 149 -7.45 -6.61 10.64
C ALA A 149 -6.26 -7.50 11.01
N GLU A 150 -6.44 -8.39 11.99
CA GLU A 150 -5.60 -9.59 12.09
C GLU A 150 -5.66 -10.27 10.72
N VAL A 151 -4.57 -10.15 9.94
CA VAL A 151 -4.51 -10.65 8.57
C VAL A 151 -4.67 -12.17 8.65
N PRO A 152 -5.68 -12.78 8.02
CA PRO A 152 -5.93 -14.22 8.17
C PRO A 152 -4.89 -15.08 7.43
N PHE A 153 -4.09 -14.48 6.54
CA PHE A 153 -3.03 -15.18 5.81
C PHE A 153 -1.66 -14.79 6.34
N ARG A 154 -1.14 -15.61 7.26
CA ARG A 154 0.30 -15.86 7.35
C ARG A 154 0.60 -16.95 6.32
N ASP A 155 1.16 -16.60 5.18
CA ASP A 155 1.88 -17.59 4.39
C ASP A 155 3.12 -17.98 5.22
N GLU A 156 3.07 -19.17 5.82
CA GLU A 156 4.27 -19.87 6.26
C GLU A 156 5.09 -20.17 5.00
N TRP A 157 6.17 -19.41 4.81
CA TRP A 157 7.24 -19.70 3.85
C TRP A 157 8.10 -20.86 4.35
#